data_AF-A0A351VCN5-F1
#
_entry.id   AF-A0A351VCN5-F1
#
_cell.length_a   1.000
_cell.length_b   1.000
_cell.length_c   1.000
_cell.angle_alpha   90.00
_cell.angle_beta   90.00
_cell.angle_gamma   90.00
#
_symmetry.space_group_name_H-M   'P 1'
#
loop_
_entity.id
_entity.type
_entity.pdbx_description
1 polymer ?
#
loop_
_entity_poly.entity_id
_entity_poly.type
_entity_poly.pdbx_seq_one_letter_code
_entity_poly.pdbx_strand_id
1 'polypeptide(L)'
;MVLKKKMGGMDLNRKYYLVDTENVGDRWFGLLQKIKRKDRIILFYTKYHSKHLEECLIKQVHNPRMVWLECAAGNNALDYQLMGVLAYLIAKHPESPFYIYSNDKDYQTAIDFWQSRGIKVCQKGFAATDGKKPKKKKGKKKKAKKKQDKVEKACTSAKAVMESACTLEKSGQENLTEEQYVVKIAKSVPVTDLGGWYQALIALLGQETGREWYLKVRDDTGLREKLSKHCVRDEYERGVNLVATVLDIHNLDVARAEEAYKIIRSHNRKNLKAIRADFDKRFGKKPPQKYFKVLRPLIRVINGK
;
A
#
# COMPACT_ATOMS: atom_id res chain seq x y z
N MET A 1 39.24 5.66 -22.28
CA MET A 1 40.07 5.55 -21.06
C MET A 1 39.27 6.04 -19.87
N VAL A 2 38.85 5.16 -18.97
CA VAL A 2 38.41 5.57 -17.62
C VAL A 2 39.17 4.68 -16.64
N LEU A 3 40.08 5.28 -15.89
CA LEU A 3 40.94 4.61 -14.93
C LEU A 3 40.09 3.92 -13.86
N LYS A 4 40.10 2.59 -13.84
CA LYS A 4 39.59 1.81 -12.72
C LYS A 4 40.72 1.67 -11.69
N LYS A 5 40.84 2.64 -10.79
CA LYS A 5 41.73 2.54 -9.64
C LYS A 5 41.14 1.49 -8.68
N LYS A 6 41.65 0.25 -8.74
CA LYS A 6 41.49 -0.73 -7.67
C LYS A 6 42.23 -0.18 -6.44
N MET A 7 41.52 0.07 -5.36
CA MET A 7 42.08 0.04 -4.01
C MET A 7 41.16 -0.81 -3.13
N GLY A 8 41.72 -1.92 -2.63
CA GLY A 8 41.18 -2.59 -1.46
C GLY A 8 41.44 -1.75 -0.21
N GLY A 9 40.52 -1.78 0.75
CA GLY A 9 40.71 -1.15 2.05
C GLY A 9 39.45 -0.51 2.60
N MET A 10 38.82 -1.21 3.55
CA MET A 10 37.82 -0.74 4.51
C MET A 10 36.42 -0.38 3.97
N ASP A 11 35.45 -1.14 4.46
CA ASP A 11 33.99 -1.03 4.26
C ASP A 11 33.47 0.28 4.93
N LEU A 12 33.83 1.43 4.36
CA LEU A 12 33.61 2.79 4.87
C LEU A 12 32.23 3.37 4.54
N ASN A 13 31.47 2.71 3.65
CA ASN A 13 30.17 3.20 3.23
C ASN A 13 29.09 2.84 4.24
N ARG A 14 28.23 3.81 4.55
CA ARG A 14 27.03 3.62 5.37
C ARG A 14 26.20 2.48 4.79
N LYS A 15 25.83 1.51 5.63
CA LYS A 15 24.94 0.41 5.25
C LYS A 15 23.49 0.78 5.55
N TYR A 16 22.59 0.36 4.67
CA TYR A 16 21.15 0.53 4.84
C TYR A 16 20.47 -0.82 5.00
N TYR A 17 19.67 -0.96 6.05
CA TYR A 17 18.90 -2.17 6.35
C TYR A 17 17.42 -1.84 6.29
N LEU A 18 16.73 -2.31 5.26
CA LEU A 18 15.29 -2.10 5.04
C LEU A 18 14.56 -3.30 5.65
N VAL A 19 13.72 -3.07 6.66
CA VAL A 19 13.07 -4.13 7.44
C VAL A 19 11.59 -4.16 7.12
N ASP A 20 11.17 -5.25 6.49
CA ASP A 20 9.77 -5.60 6.26
C ASP A 20 9.22 -6.32 7.49
N THR A 21 8.62 -5.55 8.41
CA THR A 21 8.12 -6.10 9.67
C THR A 21 6.93 -7.02 9.50
N GLU A 22 6.18 -6.93 8.40
CA GLU A 22 5.06 -7.85 8.13
C GLU A 22 5.60 -9.27 7.92
N ASN A 23 6.71 -9.40 7.21
CA ASN A 23 7.28 -10.70 6.90
C ASN A 23 8.25 -11.22 7.98
N VAL A 24 9.02 -10.33 8.62
CA VAL A 24 10.03 -10.75 9.60
C VAL A 24 9.56 -10.69 11.05
N GLY A 25 8.44 -10.02 11.33
CA GLY A 25 7.94 -9.78 12.68
C GLY A 25 9.01 -9.09 13.55
N ASP A 26 9.22 -9.63 14.75
CA ASP A 26 10.15 -9.08 15.75
C ASP A 26 11.60 -9.56 15.58
N ARG A 27 11.88 -10.44 14.60
CA ARG A 27 13.20 -11.11 14.50
C ARG A 27 14.36 -10.15 14.17
N TRP A 28 14.07 -8.95 13.72
CA TRP A 28 15.07 -7.93 13.40
C TRP A 28 15.70 -7.28 14.64
N PHE A 29 15.17 -7.45 15.85
CA PHE A 29 15.75 -6.82 17.06
C PHE A 29 17.23 -7.15 17.26
N GLY A 30 17.66 -8.37 16.90
CA GLY A 30 19.07 -8.77 16.96
C GLY A 30 20.00 -7.98 16.02
N LEU A 31 19.46 -7.23 15.06
CA LEU A 31 20.23 -6.37 14.16
C LEU A 31 20.77 -5.13 14.91
N LEU A 32 20.04 -4.62 15.91
CA LEU A 32 20.42 -3.40 16.64
C LEU A 32 21.80 -3.49 17.30
N GLN A 33 22.18 -4.70 17.73
CA GLN A 33 23.46 -4.99 18.37
C GLN A 33 24.63 -5.10 17.36
N LYS A 34 24.33 -5.36 16.09
CA LYS A 34 25.33 -5.67 15.05
C LYS A 34 25.68 -4.48 14.15
N ILE A 35 24.89 -3.41 14.21
CA ILE A 35 25.04 -2.25 13.31
C ILE A 35 26.06 -1.23 13.81
N LYS A 36 26.85 -0.67 12.88
CA LYS A 36 27.83 0.37 13.19
C LYS A 36 27.16 1.74 13.37
N ARG A 37 27.89 2.71 13.94
CA ARG A 37 27.37 4.07 14.21
C ARG A 37 26.86 4.80 12.95
N LYS A 38 27.47 4.55 11.79
CA LYS A 38 27.11 5.21 10.52
C LYS A 38 25.92 4.56 9.82
N ASP A 39 25.61 3.32 10.16
CA ASP A 39 24.58 2.52 9.50
C ASP A 39 23.17 3.02 9.85
N ARG A 40 22.20 2.66 8.99
CA ARG A 40 20.80 3.03 9.16
C ARG A 40 19.90 1.82 9.01
N ILE A 41 19.02 1.63 9.98
CA ILE A 41 17.89 0.71 9.91
C ILE A 41 16.67 1.53 9.54
N ILE A 42 15.99 1.12 8.49
CA ILE A 42 14.75 1.72 8.00
C ILE A 42 13.67 0.67 8.19
N LEU A 43 12.76 0.95 9.09
CA LEU A 43 11.78 -0.01 9.57
C LEU A 43 10.40 0.38 9.05
N PHE A 44 9.84 -0.51 8.24
CA PHE A 44 8.52 -0.35 7.64
C PHE A 44 7.53 -1.12 8.48
N TYR A 45 6.53 -0.43 9.03
CA TYR A 45 5.50 -1.04 9.87
C TYR A 45 4.11 -0.54 9.48
N THR A 46 3.09 -1.35 9.65
CA THR A 46 1.71 -0.93 9.39
C THR A 46 1.01 -0.60 10.71
N LYS A 47 -0.20 -0.04 10.63
CA LYS A 47 -1.09 0.17 11.79
C LYS A 47 -1.45 -1.11 12.57
N TYR A 48 -1.16 -2.30 12.02
CA TYR A 48 -1.45 -3.60 12.63
C TYR A 48 -0.18 -4.27 13.21
N HIS A 49 0.75 -3.47 13.74
CA HIS A 49 1.99 -3.99 14.30
C HIS A 49 1.81 -4.64 15.69
N SER A 50 2.79 -5.44 16.11
CA SER A 50 2.80 -6.09 17.42
C SER A 50 2.96 -5.05 18.55
N LYS A 51 2.38 -5.32 19.73
CA LYS A 51 2.61 -4.48 20.93
C LYS A 51 4.10 -4.35 21.27
N HIS A 52 4.88 -5.39 21.00
CA HIS A 52 6.31 -5.39 21.24
C HIS A 52 7.05 -4.46 20.27
N LEU A 53 6.60 -4.35 19.00
CA LEU A 53 7.09 -3.34 18.08
C LEU A 53 6.74 -1.92 18.55
N GLU A 54 5.53 -1.71 19.05
CA GLU A 54 5.06 -0.43 19.60
C GLU A 54 5.94 0.03 20.78
N GLU A 55 6.20 -0.86 21.75
CA GLU A 55 7.10 -0.58 22.86
C GLU A 55 8.53 -0.27 22.39
N CYS A 56 9.03 -0.98 21.38
CA CYS A 56 10.36 -0.71 20.86
C CYS A 56 10.43 0.64 20.14
N LEU A 57 9.40 0.98 19.36
CA LEU A 57 9.29 2.28 18.71
C LEU A 57 9.38 3.40 19.74
N ILE A 58 8.60 3.34 20.82
CA ILE A 58 8.64 4.35 21.89
C ILE A 58 10.05 4.46 22.51
N LYS A 59 10.71 3.32 22.78
CA LYS A 59 12.05 3.29 23.38
C LYS A 59 13.17 3.77 22.43
N GLN A 60 12.98 3.65 21.12
CA GLN A 60 14.02 3.82 20.11
C GLN A 60 13.70 4.89 19.07
N VAL A 61 12.62 5.66 19.23
CA VAL A 61 12.21 6.73 18.29
C VAL A 61 13.29 7.81 18.14
N HIS A 62 14.02 8.11 19.22
CA HIS A 62 15.11 9.08 19.23
C HIS A 62 16.46 8.49 18.79
N ASN A 63 16.52 7.18 18.47
CA ASN A 63 17.77 6.56 18.05
C ASN A 63 18.12 7.05 16.63
N PRO A 64 19.21 7.81 16.45
CA PRO A 64 19.53 8.39 15.16
C PRO A 64 19.93 7.34 14.13
N ARG A 65 20.15 6.07 14.51
CA ARG A 65 20.41 4.98 13.56
C ARG A 65 19.13 4.38 12.99
N MET A 66 17.97 4.74 13.53
CA MET A 66 16.69 4.18 13.14
C MET A 66 15.84 5.22 12.41
N VAL A 67 15.12 4.76 11.40
CA VAL A 67 14.11 5.52 10.69
C VAL A 67 12.85 4.67 10.70
N TRP A 68 11.79 5.21 11.29
CA TRP A 68 10.51 4.53 11.45
C TRP A 68 9.56 5.05 10.37
N LEU A 69 9.05 4.15 9.53
CA LEU A 69 8.15 4.49 8.42
C LEU A 69 6.85 3.72 8.58
N GLU A 70 5.78 4.44 8.90
CA GLU A 70 4.43 3.88 8.87
C GLU A 70 3.97 3.69 7.42
N CYS A 71 3.62 2.47 7.08
CA CYS A 71 3.12 2.06 5.78
C CYS A 71 1.60 2.01 5.78
N ALA A 72 1.03 2.32 4.61
CA ALA A 72 -0.37 2.07 4.34
C ALA A 72 -0.64 0.56 4.46
N ALA A 73 -1.78 0.22 5.06
CA ALA A 73 -2.23 -1.16 5.12
C ALA A 73 -2.92 -1.54 3.80
N GLY A 74 -2.58 -2.70 3.25
CA GLY A 74 -3.14 -3.21 2.01
C GLY A 74 -2.29 -4.34 1.45
N ASN A 75 -2.83 -5.13 0.52
CA ASN A 75 -2.06 -6.18 -0.13
C ASN A 75 -0.81 -5.58 -0.78
N ASN A 76 0.36 -6.02 -0.34
CA ASN A 76 1.68 -5.62 -0.83
C ASN A 76 1.97 -4.11 -0.72
N ALA A 77 1.19 -3.35 0.06
CA ALA A 77 1.36 -1.91 0.20
C ALA A 77 2.72 -1.58 0.84
N LEU A 78 3.11 -2.33 1.87
CA LEU A 78 4.42 -2.23 2.48
C LEU A 78 5.53 -2.50 1.46
N ASP A 79 5.39 -3.51 0.61
CA ASP A 79 6.40 -3.88 -0.39
C ASP A 79 6.63 -2.74 -1.39
N TYR A 80 5.55 -2.13 -1.91
CA TYR A 80 5.66 -0.99 -2.82
C TYR A 80 6.36 0.21 -2.15
N GLN A 81 6.01 0.49 -0.90
CA GLN A 81 6.61 1.60 -0.15
C GLN A 81 8.09 1.33 0.16
N LEU A 82 8.43 0.10 0.52
CA LEU A 82 9.81 -0.34 0.74
C LEU A 82 10.63 -0.19 -0.54
N MET A 83 10.09 -0.65 -1.68
CA MET A 83 10.76 -0.52 -2.97
C MET A 83 10.94 0.93 -3.41
N GLY A 84 9.97 1.80 -3.17
CA GLY A 84 10.09 3.24 -3.43
C GLY A 84 11.20 3.89 -2.60
N VAL A 85 11.27 3.56 -1.31
CA VAL A 85 12.34 4.06 -0.43
C VAL A 85 13.70 3.48 -0.82
N LEU A 86 13.78 2.21 -1.21
CA LEU A 86 15.01 1.61 -1.72
C LEU A 86 15.54 2.39 -2.94
N ALA A 87 14.69 2.67 -3.92
CA ALA A 87 15.09 3.42 -5.11
C ALA A 87 15.59 4.82 -4.76
N TYR A 88 14.90 5.53 -3.85
CA TYR A 88 15.34 6.84 -3.35
C TYR A 88 16.72 6.79 -2.69
N LEU A 89 16.98 5.77 -1.85
CA LEU A 89 18.26 5.64 -1.17
C LEU A 89 19.39 5.26 -2.12
N ILE A 90 19.13 4.42 -3.12
CA ILE A 90 20.09 4.08 -4.17
C ILE A 90 20.49 5.36 -4.93
N ALA A 91 19.52 6.19 -5.31
CA ALA A 91 19.81 7.44 -6.00
C ALA A 91 20.67 8.39 -5.13
N LYS A 92 20.40 8.47 -3.83
CA LYS A 92 21.13 9.34 -2.90
C LYS A 92 22.50 8.79 -2.49
N HIS A 93 22.64 7.47 -2.44
CA HIS A 93 23.81 6.77 -1.91
C HIS A 93 24.17 5.54 -2.77
N PRO A 94 24.56 5.72 -4.05
CA PRO A 94 24.73 4.62 -5.00
C PRO A 94 25.82 3.62 -4.62
N GLU A 95 26.84 4.06 -3.89
CA GLU A 95 27.96 3.22 -3.45
C GLU A 95 27.69 2.45 -2.15
N SER A 96 26.56 2.73 -1.47
CA SER A 96 26.18 2.06 -0.23
C SER A 96 25.66 0.64 -0.48
N PRO A 97 25.90 -0.31 0.44
CA PRO A 97 25.22 -1.59 0.41
C PRO A 97 23.84 -1.50 1.06
N PHE A 98 22.87 -2.16 0.44
CA PHE A 98 21.48 -2.24 0.85
C PHE A 98 21.08 -3.67 1.18
N TYR A 99 20.38 -3.86 2.30
CA TYR A 99 19.92 -5.16 2.75
C TYR A 99 18.42 -5.13 3.01
N ILE A 100 17.64 -5.90 2.26
CA ILE A 100 16.21 -6.11 2.50
C ILE A 100 16.06 -7.28 3.47
N TYR A 101 15.46 -7.04 4.62
CA TYR A 101 15.09 -8.05 5.60
C TYR A 101 13.63 -8.44 5.41
N SER A 102 13.43 -9.48 4.61
CA SER A 102 12.13 -10.11 4.33
C SER A 102 12.38 -11.58 3.97
N ASN A 103 11.45 -12.47 4.27
CA ASN A 103 11.41 -13.84 3.72
C ASN A 103 10.54 -13.94 2.46
N ASP A 104 9.97 -12.84 1.97
CA ASP A 104 9.20 -12.81 0.73
C ASP A 104 10.11 -12.95 -0.49
N LYS A 105 9.80 -13.87 -1.39
CA LYS A 105 10.60 -14.07 -2.62
C LYS A 105 10.31 -13.03 -3.69
N ASP A 106 9.25 -12.25 -3.55
CA ASP A 106 8.81 -11.29 -4.57
C ASP A 106 9.81 -10.13 -4.75
N TYR A 107 10.68 -9.89 -3.77
CA TYR A 107 11.77 -8.92 -3.87
C TYR A 107 12.91 -9.34 -4.83
N GLN A 108 13.03 -10.63 -5.17
CA GLN A 108 14.19 -11.15 -5.91
C GLN A 108 14.33 -10.50 -7.30
N THR A 109 13.23 -10.35 -8.03
CA THR A 109 13.22 -9.72 -9.37
C THR A 109 13.79 -8.31 -9.32
N ALA A 110 13.45 -7.53 -8.28
CA ALA A 110 13.93 -6.18 -8.13
C ALA A 110 15.40 -6.12 -7.68
N ILE A 111 15.82 -7.09 -6.85
CA ILE A 111 17.24 -7.22 -6.46
C ILE A 111 18.09 -7.51 -7.69
N ASP A 112 17.68 -8.47 -8.52
CA ASP A 112 18.39 -8.82 -9.75
C ASP A 112 18.49 -7.62 -10.70
N PHE A 113 17.41 -6.85 -10.82
CA PHE A 113 17.38 -5.60 -11.59
C PHE A 113 18.46 -4.61 -11.13
N TRP A 114 18.61 -4.39 -9.83
CA TRP A 114 19.60 -3.45 -9.29
C TRP A 114 21.02 -4.02 -9.32
N GLN A 115 21.20 -5.31 -9.05
CA GLN A 115 22.50 -5.97 -9.12
C GLN A 115 23.05 -5.97 -10.55
N SER A 116 22.21 -6.16 -11.57
CA SER A 116 22.62 -6.06 -12.98
C SER A 116 23.17 -4.68 -13.36
N ARG A 117 22.87 -3.65 -12.57
CA ARG A 117 23.36 -2.27 -12.71
C ARG A 117 24.52 -1.94 -11.77
N GLY A 118 25.10 -2.95 -11.12
CA GLY A 118 26.24 -2.80 -10.22
C GLY A 118 25.88 -2.29 -8.82
N ILE A 119 24.60 -2.16 -8.48
CA ILE A 119 24.17 -1.73 -7.15
C ILE A 119 24.22 -2.91 -6.18
N LYS A 120 24.80 -2.69 -5.00
CA LYS A 120 24.94 -3.71 -3.95
C LYS A 120 23.65 -3.85 -3.14
N VAL A 121 22.68 -4.60 -3.65
CA VAL A 121 21.46 -4.96 -2.93
C VAL A 121 21.43 -6.46 -2.62
N CYS A 122 21.07 -6.84 -1.40
CA CYS A 122 20.89 -8.24 -1.00
C CYS A 122 19.62 -8.43 -0.18
N GLN A 123 19.00 -9.60 -0.28
CA GLN A 123 17.97 -10.03 0.65
C GLN A 123 18.54 -10.87 1.78
N LYS A 124 18.00 -10.72 2.98
CA LYS A 124 18.27 -11.55 4.15
C LYS A 124 16.97 -12.00 4.78
N GLY A 125 16.74 -13.30 4.79
CA GLY A 125 15.67 -13.91 5.59
C GLY A 125 16.11 -14.17 7.03
N PHE A 126 15.15 -14.40 7.91
CA PHE A 126 15.38 -15.02 9.21
C PHE A 126 14.90 -16.46 9.14
N ALA A 127 15.81 -17.42 9.30
CA ALA A 127 15.43 -18.83 9.39
C ALA A 127 14.40 -19.01 10.52
N ALA A 128 13.34 -19.77 10.25
CA ALA A 128 12.38 -20.15 11.28
C ALA A 128 13.10 -21.00 12.35
N THR A 129 13.22 -20.46 13.57
CA THR A 129 13.54 -21.27 14.74
C THR A 129 12.28 -22.01 15.16
N ASP A 130 11.95 -23.10 14.46
CA ASP A 130 10.95 -24.05 14.93
C ASP A 130 11.61 -25.02 15.89
N GLY A 131 11.40 -24.77 17.19
CA GLY A 131 11.41 -25.82 18.19
C GLY A 131 10.30 -26.82 17.89
N LYS A 132 10.58 -27.82 17.06
CA LYS A 132 9.98 -29.17 17.07
C LYS A 132 10.70 -30.06 16.05
N LYS A 133 11.53 -30.97 16.57
CA LYS A 133 12.13 -32.09 15.81
C LYS A 133 11.05 -32.83 15.02
N PRO A 134 11.20 -33.02 13.69
CA PRO A 134 10.42 -34.03 12.98
C PRO A 134 10.94 -35.41 13.40
N LYS A 135 10.06 -36.22 13.99
CA LYS A 135 10.30 -37.64 14.22
C LYS A 135 10.62 -38.32 12.88
N LYS A 136 11.78 -38.97 12.82
CA LYS A 136 12.13 -39.96 11.81
C LYS A 136 10.99 -40.99 11.65
N LYS A 137 10.48 -41.15 10.44
CA LYS A 137 10.08 -42.48 9.94
C LYS A 137 10.84 -42.78 8.66
N LYS A 138 11.62 -43.86 8.75
CA LYS A 138 12.45 -44.48 7.72
C LYS A 138 11.58 -45.21 6.68
N GLY A 139 12.08 -45.24 5.44
CA GLY A 139 11.81 -46.27 4.42
C GLY A 139 10.80 -45.82 3.34
N LYS A 140 11.03 -45.98 2.02
CA LYS A 140 12.04 -46.77 1.29
C LYS A 140 12.06 -46.31 -0.19
N LYS A 141 13.28 -46.08 -0.69
CA LYS A 141 13.84 -46.17 -2.08
C LYS A 141 12.96 -45.99 -3.35
N LYS A 142 13.47 -45.05 -4.17
CA LYS A 142 13.84 -45.10 -5.61
C LYS A 142 12.76 -45.42 -6.67
N LYS A 143 12.61 -44.50 -7.63
CA LYS A 143 13.20 -44.68 -8.98
C LYS A 143 13.31 -43.36 -9.76
N ALA A 144 14.47 -43.20 -10.38
CA ALA A 144 14.78 -42.14 -11.33
C ALA A 144 14.12 -42.38 -12.68
N LYS A 145 13.83 -41.31 -13.43
CA LYS A 145 14.08 -41.27 -14.87
C LYS A 145 14.21 -39.82 -15.39
N LYS A 146 15.41 -39.56 -15.92
CA LYS A 146 15.79 -38.51 -16.89
C LYS A 146 14.75 -38.34 -17.99
N LYS A 147 14.58 -37.10 -18.46
CA LYS A 147 14.79 -36.74 -19.87
C LYS A 147 15.24 -35.29 -19.99
N GLN A 148 16.25 -35.12 -20.81
CA GLN A 148 17.01 -33.94 -21.16
C GLN A 148 16.59 -33.53 -22.59
N ASP A 149 16.93 -32.27 -22.92
CA ASP A 149 17.12 -31.72 -24.28
C ASP A 149 15.84 -31.35 -25.08
N LYS A 150 15.77 -30.25 -25.86
CA LYS A 150 16.80 -29.39 -26.45
C LYS A 150 16.17 -28.09 -27.03
N VAL A 151 16.89 -26.96 -26.89
CA VAL A 151 17.29 -25.93 -27.91
C VAL A 151 16.20 -25.20 -28.72
N GLU A 152 16.01 -23.87 -28.60
CA GLU A 152 16.82 -22.69 -29.06
C GLU A 152 16.39 -22.15 -30.45
N LYS A 153 15.89 -20.90 -30.50
CA LYS A 153 15.89 -19.91 -31.61
C LYS A 153 14.86 -18.82 -31.28
N ALA A 154 15.05 -17.52 -31.46
CA ALA A 154 16.13 -16.73 -32.02
C ALA A 154 16.00 -15.29 -31.47
N CYS A 155 17.14 -14.61 -31.38
CA CYS A 155 17.27 -13.19 -31.13
C CYS A 155 17.22 -12.43 -32.46
N THR A 156 16.50 -11.30 -32.56
CA THR A 156 16.90 -10.03 -33.21
C THR A 156 15.68 -9.18 -33.60
N SER A 157 15.45 -8.08 -32.89
CA SER A 157 15.55 -6.72 -33.46
C SER A 157 15.27 -5.70 -32.36
N ALA A 158 16.29 -4.90 -32.08
CA ALA A 158 16.20 -3.69 -31.28
C ALA A 158 16.00 -2.48 -32.21
N LYS A 159 15.39 -1.42 -31.67
CA LYS A 159 15.30 -0.03 -32.15
C LYS A 159 14.05 0.38 -32.94
N ALA A 160 13.08 0.88 -32.18
CA ALA A 160 12.31 2.13 -32.32
C ALA A 160 11.15 1.96 -31.32
N VAL A 161 11.01 2.70 -30.21
CA VAL A 161 10.83 4.13 -30.11
C VAL A 161 11.26 4.54 -28.69
N MET A 162 12.18 5.49 -28.59
CA MET A 162 12.44 6.24 -27.37
C MET A 162 11.77 7.61 -27.58
N GLU A 163 10.49 7.72 -27.26
CA GLU A 163 9.80 9.00 -27.04
C GLU A 163 8.42 8.75 -26.45
N SER A 164 8.27 9.03 -25.16
CA SER A 164 7.10 9.71 -24.57
C SER A 164 7.34 9.81 -23.08
N ALA A 165 8.09 10.84 -22.73
CA ALA A 165 7.87 11.52 -21.47
C ALA A 165 6.40 12.01 -21.43
N CYS A 166 5.84 12.07 -20.22
CA CYS A 166 4.72 12.94 -19.85
C CYS A 166 3.63 13.18 -20.91
N THR A 167 2.59 12.34 -20.91
CA THR A 167 1.19 12.82 -20.85
C THR A 167 0.28 11.63 -20.61
N LEU A 168 -0.34 11.54 -19.42
CA LEU A 168 -1.65 10.91 -19.38
C LEU A 168 -2.65 12.04 -19.62
N GLU A 169 -3.12 12.03 -20.86
CA GLU A 169 -4.19 12.80 -21.46
C GLU A 169 -5.32 13.12 -20.46
N LYS A 170 -5.58 14.43 -20.32
CA LYS A 170 -6.88 14.95 -19.90
C LYS A 170 -7.88 14.62 -21.00
N SER A 171 -8.66 13.55 -20.84
CA SER A 171 -9.92 13.41 -21.57
C SER A 171 -11.01 14.14 -20.80
N GLY A 172 -11.63 15.12 -21.44
CA GLY A 172 -12.45 16.16 -20.83
C GLY A 172 -13.59 15.67 -19.92
N GLN A 173 -13.62 16.26 -18.73
CA GLN A 173 -14.77 16.46 -17.85
C GLN A 173 -14.45 17.73 -17.08
N GLU A 174 -15.43 18.61 -16.85
CA GLU A 174 -15.27 19.79 -16.00
C GLU A 174 -14.69 19.35 -14.65
N ASN A 175 -13.40 19.64 -14.39
CA ASN A 175 -12.75 19.19 -13.16
C ASN A 175 -13.42 19.90 -12.00
N LEU A 176 -14.29 19.19 -11.29
CA LEU A 176 -14.84 19.67 -10.04
C LEU A 176 -13.65 19.98 -9.10
N THR A 177 -13.66 21.17 -8.49
CA THR A 177 -12.60 21.56 -7.56
C THR A 177 -12.69 20.72 -6.27
N GLU A 178 -11.59 20.61 -5.52
CA GLU A 178 -11.56 19.86 -4.27
C GLU A 178 -12.65 20.33 -3.29
N GLU A 179 -12.92 21.64 -3.26
CA GLU A 179 -13.97 22.27 -2.47
C GLU A 179 -15.37 21.76 -2.86
N GLN A 180 -15.62 21.53 -4.15
CA GLN A 180 -16.91 21.02 -4.60
C GLN A 180 -17.14 19.58 -4.12
N TYR A 181 -16.10 18.75 -4.07
CA TYR A 181 -16.18 17.42 -3.45
C TYR A 181 -16.41 17.50 -1.95
N VAL A 182 -15.74 18.44 -1.25
CA VAL A 182 -15.96 18.68 0.18
C VAL A 182 -17.42 19.08 0.46
N VAL A 183 -18.01 19.93 -0.39
CA VAL A 183 -19.43 20.30 -0.29
C VAL A 183 -20.34 19.11 -0.60
N LYS A 184 -20.03 18.27 -1.60
CA LYS A 184 -20.78 17.03 -1.87
C LYS A 184 -20.73 16.08 -0.66
N ILE A 185 -19.58 15.93 0.01
CA ILE A 185 -19.46 15.15 1.26
C ILE A 185 -20.28 15.79 2.37
N ALA A 186 -20.24 17.12 2.51
CA ALA A 186 -20.98 17.84 3.54
C ALA A 186 -22.49 17.63 3.44
N LYS A 187 -23.01 17.48 2.21
CA LYS A 187 -24.43 17.13 1.97
C LYS A 187 -24.79 15.74 2.47
N SER A 188 -23.83 14.82 2.55
CA SER A 188 -24.03 13.40 2.80
C SER A 188 -23.55 12.90 4.15
N VAL A 189 -22.57 13.55 4.77
CA VAL A 189 -21.95 13.10 6.02
C VAL A 189 -22.06 14.21 7.07
N PRO A 190 -22.78 13.98 8.19
CA PRO A 190 -22.85 14.95 9.27
C PRO A 190 -21.46 15.31 9.81
N VAL A 191 -21.21 16.59 10.11
CA VAL A 191 -19.93 17.04 10.69
C VAL A 191 -19.64 16.46 12.08
N THR A 192 -20.66 15.87 12.73
CA THR A 192 -20.51 15.11 13.96
C THR A 192 -19.84 13.74 13.74
N ASP A 193 -19.92 13.20 12.52
CA ASP A 193 -19.26 11.94 12.13
C ASP A 193 -17.89 12.20 11.49
N LEU A 194 -16.92 12.60 12.30
CA LEU A 194 -15.54 12.82 11.85
C LEU A 194 -14.92 11.55 11.25
N GLY A 195 -15.32 10.38 11.73
CA GLY A 195 -14.88 9.09 11.17
C GLY A 195 -15.38 8.90 9.74
N GLY A 196 -16.66 9.19 9.50
CA GLY A 196 -17.27 9.17 8.17
C GLY A 196 -16.66 10.20 7.22
N TRP A 197 -16.37 11.41 7.73
CA TRP A 197 -15.69 12.46 6.97
C TRP A 197 -14.32 12.01 6.47
N TYR A 198 -13.50 11.42 7.35
CA TYR A 198 -12.21 10.87 6.96
C TYR A 198 -12.37 9.80 5.87
N GLN A 199 -13.28 8.83 6.05
CA GLN A 199 -13.46 7.76 5.06
C GLN A 199 -13.96 8.30 3.71
N ALA A 200 -14.89 9.26 3.71
CA ALA A 200 -15.41 9.86 2.49
C ALA A 200 -14.35 10.68 1.75
N LEU A 201 -13.58 11.51 2.46
CA LEU A 201 -12.50 12.32 1.89
C LEU A 201 -11.41 11.47 1.25
N ILE A 202 -10.99 10.39 1.93
CA ILE A 202 -9.97 9.48 1.38
C ILE A 202 -10.50 8.71 0.16
N ALA A 203 -11.78 8.33 0.17
CA ALA A 203 -12.40 7.64 -0.96
C ALA A 203 -12.54 8.55 -2.20
N LEU A 204 -12.79 9.84 -2.00
CA LEU A 204 -13.11 10.80 -3.07
C LEU A 204 -11.88 11.57 -3.58
N LEU A 205 -10.99 11.99 -2.68
CA LEU A 205 -9.82 12.84 -2.98
C LEU A 205 -8.49 12.08 -2.89
N GLY A 206 -8.52 10.81 -2.46
CA GLY A 206 -7.30 10.04 -2.21
C GLY A 206 -6.65 10.36 -0.86
N GLN A 207 -5.55 9.65 -0.57
CA GLN A 207 -4.99 9.59 0.78
C GLN A 207 -4.37 10.92 1.25
N GLU A 208 -3.59 11.59 0.40
CA GLU A 208 -2.85 12.81 0.76
C GLU A 208 -3.81 14.00 0.87
N THR A 209 -4.48 14.35 -0.23
CA THR A 209 -5.47 15.43 -0.30
C THR A 209 -6.64 15.22 0.66
N GLY A 210 -7.16 13.99 0.75
CA GLY A 210 -8.25 13.68 1.68
C GLY A 210 -7.84 13.84 3.15
N ARG A 211 -6.59 13.52 3.51
CA ARG A 211 -6.08 13.73 4.88
C ARG A 211 -5.88 15.22 5.17
N GLU A 212 -5.35 15.99 4.23
CA GLU A 212 -5.20 17.44 4.40
C GLU A 212 -6.55 18.13 4.62
N TRP A 213 -7.54 17.80 3.78
CA TRP A 213 -8.90 18.28 3.96
C TRP A 213 -9.52 17.81 5.28
N TYR A 214 -9.27 16.56 5.69
CA TYR A 214 -9.78 16.07 6.97
C TYR A 214 -9.20 16.86 8.15
N LEU A 215 -7.89 17.18 8.13
CA LEU A 215 -7.27 18.01 9.16
C LEU A 215 -7.88 19.40 9.18
N LYS A 216 -8.10 20.03 8.01
CA LYS A 216 -8.80 21.32 7.91
C LYS A 216 -10.21 21.23 8.51
N VAL A 217 -11.02 20.24 8.12
CA VAL A 217 -12.37 20.05 8.65
C VAL A 217 -12.37 19.71 10.15
N ARG A 218 -11.36 19.00 10.65
CA ARG A 218 -11.29 18.62 12.07
C ARG A 218 -10.83 19.78 12.95
N ASP A 219 -9.91 20.61 12.48
CA ASP A 219 -9.24 21.61 13.31
C ASP A 219 -9.88 23.00 13.15
N ASP A 220 -10.48 23.31 11.99
CA ASP A 220 -11.19 24.58 11.74
C ASP A 220 -12.69 24.49 12.09
N THR A 221 -13.05 25.09 13.23
CA THR A 221 -14.43 25.18 13.70
C THR A 221 -15.32 26.02 12.79
N GLY A 222 -14.81 27.10 12.21
CA GLY A 222 -15.58 27.97 11.32
C GLY A 222 -15.91 27.26 9.99
N LEU A 223 -14.98 26.47 9.48
CA LEU A 223 -15.21 25.61 8.32
C LEU A 223 -16.27 24.54 8.62
N ARG A 224 -16.23 23.87 9.78
CA ARG A 224 -17.27 22.90 10.16
C ARG A 224 -18.66 23.51 10.25
N GLU A 225 -18.77 24.71 10.82
CA GLU A 225 -20.06 25.38 10.94
C GLU A 225 -20.62 25.79 9.58
N LYS A 226 -19.74 26.15 8.62
CA LYS A 226 -20.16 26.35 7.23
C LYS A 226 -20.63 25.05 6.58
N LEU A 227 -19.86 23.97 6.74
CA LEU A 227 -20.17 22.66 6.14
C LEU A 227 -21.41 22.00 6.75
N SER A 228 -21.68 22.21 8.04
CA SER A 228 -22.85 21.64 8.71
C SER A 228 -24.17 22.13 8.11
N LYS A 229 -24.19 23.37 7.59
CA LYS A 229 -25.37 23.97 6.93
C LYS A 229 -25.76 23.27 5.63
N HIS A 230 -24.84 22.54 5.01
CA HIS A 230 -25.09 21.83 3.76
C HIS A 230 -25.65 20.41 3.98
N CYS A 231 -25.61 19.87 5.20
CA CYS A 231 -25.99 18.50 5.48
C CYS A 231 -27.50 18.27 5.26
N VAL A 232 -27.85 17.31 4.41
CA VAL A 232 -29.24 16.94 4.13
C VAL A 232 -29.85 16.28 5.36
N ARG A 233 -31.10 16.63 5.69
CA ARG A 233 -31.78 16.12 6.90
C ARG A 233 -32.11 14.63 6.80
N ASP A 234 -32.53 14.19 5.63
CA ASP A 234 -32.95 12.81 5.39
C ASP A 234 -31.73 11.86 5.27
N GLU A 235 -31.69 10.81 6.10
CA GLU A 235 -30.58 9.86 6.14
C GLU A 235 -30.47 9.01 4.88
N TYR A 236 -31.60 8.65 4.30
CA TYR A 236 -31.65 7.85 3.10
C TYR A 236 -31.10 8.65 1.92
N GLU A 237 -31.55 9.89 1.77
CA GLU A 237 -31.09 10.83 0.76
C GLU A 237 -29.60 11.13 0.91
N ARG A 238 -29.11 11.33 2.14
CA ARG A 238 -27.66 11.48 2.43
C ARG A 238 -26.85 10.30 1.88
N GLY A 239 -27.31 9.09 2.16
CA GLY A 239 -26.66 7.85 1.77
C GLY A 239 -26.64 7.63 0.25
N VAL A 240 -27.78 7.89 -0.41
CA VAL A 240 -27.88 7.81 -1.88
C VAL A 240 -26.99 8.86 -2.54
N ASN A 241 -26.98 10.10 -2.04
CA ASN A 241 -26.13 11.18 -2.55
C ASN A 241 -24.63 10.85 -2.44
N LEU A 242 -24.22 10.18 -1.36
CA LEU A 242 -22.83 9.77 -1.16
C LEU A 242 -22.41 8.72 -2.17
N VAL A 243 -23.26 7.70 -2.38
CA VAL A 243 -23.05 6.65 -3.37
C VAL A 243 -23.02 7.26 -4.77
N ALA A 244 -23.99 8.12 -5.11
CA ALA A 244 -24.06 8.81 -6.39
C ALA A 244 -22.77 9.59 -6.69
N THR A 245 -22.26 10.33 -5.72
CA THR A 245 -21.01 11.10 -5.86
C THR A 245 -19.81 10.21 -6.17
N VAL A 246 -19.68 9.05 -5.50
CA VAL A 246 -18.59 8.11 -5.78
C VAL A 246 -18.76 7.44 -7.15
N LEU A 247 -19.99 7.10 -7.55
CA LEU A 247 -20.23 6.51 -8.87
C LEU A 247 -19.89 7.49 -9.99
N ASP A 248 -20.28 8.76 -9.85
CA ASP A 248 -20.00 9.86 -10.77
C ASP A 248 -18.49 9.99 -11.03
N ILE A 249 -17.68 10.09 -9.96
CA ILE A 249 -16.21 10.22 -10.06
C ILE A 249 -15.55 9.02 -10.73
N HIS A 250 -16.09 7.83 -10.53
CA HIS A 250 -15.53 6.61 -11.10
C HIS A 250 -16.10 6.27 -12.48
N ASN A 251 -16.86 7.17 -13.10
CA ASN A 251 -17.53 6.98 -14.38
C ASN A 251 -18.37 5.68 -14.35
N LEU A 252 -19.25 5.59 -13.36
CA LEU A 252 -20.23 4.52 -13.19
C LEU A 252 -21.65 5.10 -13.29
N ASP A 253 -22.62 4.23 -13.50
CA ASP A 253 -24.02 4.63 -13.68
C ASP A 253 -24.62 5.15 -12.37
N VAL A 254 -24.79 6.48 -12.30
CA VAL A 254 -25.36 7.19 -11.15
C VAL A 254 -26.83 6.83 -10.92
N ALA A 255 -27.58 6.44 -11.95
CA ALA A 255 -28.97 6.02 -11.80
C ALA A 255 -29.10 4.78 -10.89
N ARG A 256 -28.02 4.02 -10.74
CA ARG A 256 -27.98 2.82 -9.88
C ARG A 256 -27.51 3.10 -8.45
N ALA A 257 -27.30 4.37 -8.08
CA ALA A 257 -26.85 4.75 -6.75
C ALA A 257 -27.82 4.27 -5.66
N GLU A 258 -29.12 4.40 -5.91
CA GLU A 258 -30.16 3.97 -4.97
C GLU A 258 -30.14 2.44 -4.76
N GLU A 259 -30.00 1.66 -5.83
CA GLU A 259 -29.88 0.21 -5.76
C GLU A 259 -28.63 -0.22 -4.99
N ALA A 260 -27.49 0.42 -5.27
CA ALA A 260 -26.23 0.14 -4.60
C ALA A 260 -26.29 0.48 -3.11
N TYR A 261 -26.91 1.61 -2.76
CA TYR A 261 -27.16 1.99 -1.37
C TYR A 261 -28.02 0.95 -0.65
N LYS A 262 -29.14 0.51 -1.27
CA LYS A 262 -30.02 -0.53 -0.71
C LYS A 262 -29.28 -1.84 -0.41
N ILE A 263 -28.39 -2.28 -1.30
CA ILE A 263 -27.56 -3.47 -1.08
C ILE A 263 -26.63 -3.26 0.12
N ILE A 264 -25.95 -2.12 0.21
CA ILE A 264 -25.04 -1.86 1.33
C ILE A 264 -25.81 -1.90 2.65
N ARG A 265 -27.00 -1.28 2.69
CA ARG A 265 -27.86 -1.22 3.88
C ARG A 265 -28.47 -2.57 4.27
N SER A 266 -28.73 -3.46 3.30
CA SER A 266 -29.36 -4.76 3.57
C SER A 266 -28.43 -5.78 4.24
N HIS A 267 -27.13 -5.46 4.38
CA HIS A 267 -26.12 -6.37 4.92
C HIS A 267 -25.39 -5.76 6.11
N ASN A 268 -24.92 -6.63 7.00
CA ASN A 268 -24.00 -6.21 8.06
C ASN A 268 -22.69 -5.69 7.43
N ARG A 269 -22.19 -4.54 7.89
CA ARG A 269 -20.93 -3.91 7.43
C ARG A 269 -19.70 -4.83 7.45
N LYS A 270 -19.68 -5.86 8.30
CA LYS A 270 -18.60 -6.86 8.38
C LYS A 270 -18.73 -7.96 7.31
N ASN A 271 -19.94 -8.18 6.79
CA ASN A 271 -20.22 -9.24 5.82
C ASN A 271 -19.94 -8.80 4.38
N LEU A 272 -18.68 -8.44 4.11
CA LEU A 272 -18.23 -7.99 2.79
C LEU A 272 -18.44 -9.04 1.69
N LYS A 273 -18.46 -10.33 2.05
CA LYS A 273 -18.71 -11.43 1.10
C LYS A 273 -20.15 -11.42 0.60
N ALA A 274 -21.13 -11.25 1.50
CA ALA A 274 -22.53 -11.18 1.12
C ALA A 274 -22.86 -9.91 0.33
N ILE A 275 -22.32 -8.75 0.75
CA ILE A 275 -22.45 -7.50 0.01
C ILE A 275 -21.92 -7.68 -1.42
N ARG A 276 -20.70 -8.22 -1.57
CA ARG A 276 -20.12 -8.48 -2.89
C ARG A 276 -20.97 -9.43 -3.73
N ALA A 277 -21.48 -10.52 -3.14
CA ALA A 277 -22.31 -11.47 -3.85
C ALA A 277 -23.61 -10.84 -4.38
N ASP A 278 -24.23 -9.93 -3.62
CA ASP A 278 -25.43 -9.21 -4.06
C ASP A 278 -25.13 -8.14 -5.12
N PHE A 279 -23.98 -7.47 -5.03
CA PHE A 279 -23.49 -6.63 -6.11
C PHE A 279 -23.27 -7.45 -7.39
N ASP A 280 -22.64 -8.62 -7.30
CA ASP A 280 -22.46 -9.52 -8.44
C ASP A 280 -23.83 -10.01 -8.99
N LYS A 281 -24.81 -10.29 -8.12
CA LYS A 281 -26.15 -10.70 -8.56
C LYS A 281 -26.91 -9.60 -9.29
N ARG A 282 -26.86 -8.35 -8.80
CA ARG A 282 -27.66 -7.23 -9.33
C ARG A 282 -26.96 -6.43 -10.43
N PHE A 283 -25.63 -6.42 -10.47
CA PHE A 283 -24.84 -5.63 -11.41
C PHE A 283 -24.02 -6.47 -12.42
N GLY A 284 -24.06 -7.82 -12.37
CA GLY A 284 -23.41 -8.74 -13.34
C GLY A 284 -22.13 -9.45 -12.83
N LYS A 285 -21.24 -9.95 -13.69
CA LYS A 285 -19.88 -10.43 -13.26
C LYS A 285 -18.75 -9.56 -13.80
N LYS A 286 -19.05 -8.75 -14.81
CA LYS A 286 -18.25 -7.64 -15.37
C LYS A 286 -19.30 -6.59 -15.76
N PRO A 287 -19.51 -5.43 -15.09
CA PRO A 287 -18.61 -4.56 -14.30
C PRO A 287 -18.80 -4.42 -12.75
N PRO A 288 -19.51 -5.28 -11.98
CA PRO A 288 -19.75 -5.10 -10.52
C PRO A 288 -18.51 -5.10 -9.65
N GLN A 289 -17.44 -5.76 -10.08
CA GLN A 289 -16.15 -5.66 -9.38
C GLN A 289 -15.73 -4.20 -9.26
N LYS A 290 -16.11 -3.34 -10.21
CA LYS A 290 -15.86 -1.90 -10.17
C LYS A 290 -16.78 -1.22 -9.14
N TYR A 291 -18.10 -1.46 -9.17
CA TYR A 291 -19.07 -0.89 -8.21
C TYR A 291 -18.73 -1.24 -6.76
N PHE A 292 -18.57 -2.53 -6.45
CA PHE A 292 -18.23 -2.95 -5.10
C PHE A 292 -16.86 -2.41 -4.66
N LYS A 293 -15.86 -2.40 -5.56
CA LYS A 293 -14.51 -1.90 -5.23
C LYS A 293 -14.52 -0.42 -4.86
N VAL A 294 -15.25 0.42 -5.60
CA VAL A 294 -15.29 1.87 -5.34
C VAL A 294 -16.15 2.22 -4.12
N LEU A 295 -17.22 1.45 -3.85
CA LEU A 295 -18.10 1.70 -2.71
C LEU A 295 -17.65 1.03 -1.42
N ARG A 296 -16.74 0.04 -1.48
CA ARG A 296 -16.25 -0.69 -0.30
C ARG A 296 -15.76 0.20 0.84
N PRO A 297 -14.99 1.29 0.61
CA PRO A 297 -14.57 2.19 1.68
C PRO A 297 -15.74 2.85 2.41
N LEU A 298 -16.85 3.10 1.70
CA LEU A 298 -18.02 3.79 2.24
C LEU A 298 -19.00 2.89 2.99
N ILE A 299 -18.87 1.57 2.92
CA ILE A 299 -19.77 0.63 3.63
C ILE A 299 -19.84 0.95 5.13
N ARG A 300 -18.72 1.38 5.72
CA ARG A 300 -18.65 1.74 7.14
C ARG A 300 -19.34 3.07 7.47
N VAL A 301 -19.39 3.99 6.51
CA VAL A 301 -20.04 5.29 6.62
C VAL A 301 -21.55 5.14 6.45
N ILE A 302 -21.96 4.36 5.46
CA ILE A 302 -23.38 4.11 5.12
C ILE A 302 -24.10 3.32 6.21
N ASN A 303 -23.45 2.29 6.77
CA ASN A 303 -24.03 1.45 7.84
C ASN A 303 -23.61 1.96 9.23
N GLY A 304 -23.68 3.27 9.47
CA GLY A 304 -23.27 3.90 10.72
C GLY A 304 -23.86 3.21 11.97
N LYS A 305 -22.96 2.79 12.88
CA LYS A 305 -23.13 1.91 14.06
C LYS A 305 -23.29 0.40 13.78
#